data_AF-A0A450XFM0-F1
#
_entry.id   AF-A0A450XFM0-F1
#
_cell.length_a   1.000
_cell.length_b   1.000
_cell.length_c   1.000
_cell.angle_alpha   90.00
_cell.angle_beta   90.00
_cell.angle_gamma   90.00
#
_symmetry.space_group_name_H-M   'P 1'
#
loop_
_entity.id
_entity.type
_entity.pdbx_description
1 polymer ?
#
loop_
_entity_poly.entity_id
_entity_poly.type
_entity_poly.pdbx_seq_one_letter_code
_entity_poly.pdbx_strand_id
1 'polypeptide(L)'
;MKSKDIISKGAMRRLVVDLATEHQRVEDRRADLVVRLRDRQGETFLLHIEIQNNNDKTMPIRMMRYMTDILLAHPGLPLRQYLLISRSALQMAQVLRALY
;
A
#
# COMPACT_ATOMS: atom_id res chain seq x y z
N MET A 1 -30.95 -30.75 -15.83
CA MET A 1 -30.31 -29.66 -15.06
C MET A 1 -30.09 -28.49 -16.03
N LYS A 2 -30.91 -27.44 -15.99
CA LYS A 2 -30.87 -26.35 -16.99
C LYS A 2 -29.80 -25.33 -16.61
N SER A 3 -28.85 -25.13 -17.51
CA SER A 3 -27.79 -24.12 -17.52
C SER A 3 -28.35 -22.70 -17.32
N LYS A 4 -28.42 -22.22 -16.08
CA LYS A 4 -28.84 -20.84 -15.73
C LYS A 4 -27.66 -19.88 -15.50
N ASP A 5 -26.42 -20.36 -15.53
CA ASP A 5 -25.23 -19.56 -15.17
C ASP A 5 -24.43 -19.04 -16.37
N ILE A 6 -24.88 -19.28 -17.61
CA ILE A 6 -24.19 -18.81 -18.81
C ILE A 6 -24.83 -17.51 -19.29
N ILE A 7 -24.24 -16.38 -18.88
CA ILE A 7 -24.57 -15.08 -19.46
C ILE A 7 -24.20 -15.11 -20.95
N SER A 8 -25.15 -14.79 -21.83
CA SER A 8 -24.89 -14.81 -23.27
C SER A 8 -23.83 -13.78 -23.65
N LYS A 9 -22.99 -14.11 -24.65
CA LYS A 9 -21.91 -13.23 -25.15
C LYS A 9 -22.38 -11.81 -25.50
N GLY A 10 -23.63 -11.67 -25.97
CA GLY A 10 -24.27 -10.39 -26.26
C GLY A 10 -24.71 -9.61 -25.01
N ALA A 11 -25.12 -10.29 -23.93
CA ALA A 11 -25.38 -9.65 -22.64
C ALA A 11 -24.07 -9.25 -21.94
N MET A 12 -23.03 -10.08 -22.04
CA MET A 12 -21.70 -9.79 -21.48
C MET A 12 -21.08 -8.52 -22.09
N ARG A 13 -21.17 -8.33 -23.41
CA ARG A 13 -20.70 -7.10 -24.08
C ARG A 13 -21.41 -5.81 -23.63
N ARG A 14 -22.61 -5.89 -23.06
CA ARG A 14 -23.36 -4.71 -22.56
C ARG A 14 -23.13 -4.43 -21.07
N LEU A 15 -22.64 -5.42 -20.32
CA LEU A 15 -22.48 -5.34 -18.87
C LEU A 15 -21.01 -5.24 -18.43
N VAL A 16 -20.07 -5.54 -19.32
CA VAL A 16 -18.63 -5.43 -19.05
C VAL A 16 -18.16 -4.03 -19.41
N VAL A 17 -17.69 -3.29 -18.41
CA VAL A 17 -16.88 -2.10 -18.59
C VAL A 17 -15.43 -2.52 -18.40
N ASP A 18 -14.61 -2.26 -19.41
CA ASP A 18 -13.17 -2.45 -19.29
C ASP A 18 -12.64 -1.40 -18.32
N LEU A 19 -12.22 -1.85 -17.13
CA LEU A 19 -11.57 -1.00 -16.15
C LEU A 19 -10.08 -1.08 -16.46
N ALA A 20 -9.56 -0.10 -17.19
CA ALA A 20 -8.13 0.04 -17.38
C ALA A 20 -7.45 0.00 -15.99
N THR A 21 -6.67 -1.06 -15.74
CA THR A 21 -5.99 -1.26 -14.45
C THR A 21 -4.59 -0.66 -14.46
N GLU A 22 -4.04 -0.43 -15.65
CA GLU A 22 -2.74 0.15 -15.91
C GLU A 22 -2.88 1.64 -16.23
N HIS A 23 -2.47 2.49 -15.30
CA HIS A 23 -2.43 3.94 -15.48
C HIS A 23 -1.10 4.47 -14.95
N GLN A 24 -0.52 5.45 -15.66
CA GLN A 24 0.60 6.22 -15.12
C GLN A 24 0.07 7.05 -13.95
N ARG A 25 0.44 6.66 -12.73
CA ARG A 25 0.01 7.33 -11.51
C ARG A 25 1.04 8.37 -11.12
N VAL A 26 0.63 9.63 -11.13
CA VAL A 26 1.36 10.70 -10.45
C VAL A 26 0.76 10.82 -9.06
N GLU A 27 1.22 9.96 -8.14
CA GLU A 27 0.96 10.17 -6.72
C GLU A 27 2.00 11.16 -6.20
N ASP A 28 1.55 12.19 -5.49
CA ASP A 28 2.43 13.13 -4.81
C ASP A 28 3.17 12.37 -3.71
N ARG A 29 4.33 11.83 -4.09
CA ARG A 29 5.07 10.84 -3.34
C ARG A 29 5.46 11.43 -1.99
N ARG A 30 5.03 10.76 -0.95
CA ARG A 30 5.90 10.14 0.05
C ARG A 30 5.09 9.04 0.73
N ALA A 31 5.43 7.78 0.47
CA ALA A 31 5.42 6.87 1.62
C ALA A 31 6.34 7.54 2.63
N ASP A 32 5.84 7.82 3.84
CA ASP A 32 6.54 8.75 4.73
C ASP A 32 7.98 8.31 5.02
N LEU A 33 8.24 6.99 5.02
CA LEU A 33 9.58 6.42 5.09
C LEU A 33 9.65 5.01 4.50
N VAL A 34 10.58 4.77 3.57
CA VAL A 34 11.05 3.41 3.20
C VAL A 34 12.57 3.38 3.29
N VAL A 35 13.12 2.56 4.18
CA VAL A 35 14.56 2.46 4.41
C VAL A 35 15.03 1.02 4.55
N ARG A 36 16.26 0.76 4.16
CA ARG A 36 16.96 -0.50 4.44
C ARG A 36 17.75 -0.35 5.73
N LEU A 37 17.52 -1.25 6.69
CA LEU A 37 18.15 -1.24 8.00
C LEU A 37 18.87 -2.56 8.26
N ARG A 38 19.76 -2.51 9.25
CA ARG A 38 20.42 -3.68 9.81
C ARG A 38 20.12 -3.73 11.30
N ASP A 39 19.68 -4.87 11.81
CA ASP A 39 19.46 -5.01 13.25
C ASP A 39 20.77 -5.24 14.02
N ARG A 40 20.66 -5.39 15.35
CA ARG A 40 21.81 -5.58 16.24
C ARG A 40 22.53 -6.91 16.01
N GLN A 41 21.86 -7.91 15.41
CA GLN A 41 22.45 -9.20 15.05
C GLN A 41 23.09 -9.17 13.66
N GLY A 42 22.88 -8.09 12.91
CA GLY A 42 23.44 -7.92 11.58
C GLY A 42 22.49 -8.34 10.46
N GLU A 43 21.23 -8.66 10.75
CA GLU A 43 20.25 -9.05 9.75
C GLU A 43 19.69 -7.81 9.04
N THR A 44 19.59 -7.91 7.71
CA THR A 44 19.12 -6.80 6.86
C THR A 44 17.62 -6.92 6.59
N PHE A 45 16.88 -5.83 6.76
CA PHE A 45 15.45 -5.77 6.49
C PHE A 45 15.04 -4.41 5.92
N LEU A 46 13.86 -4.38 5.31
CA LEU A 46 13.21 -3.17 4.85
C LEU A 46 12.21 -2.71 5.91
N LEU A 47 12.23 -1.42 6.22
CA LEU A 47 11.25 -0.77 7.08
C LEU A 47 10.44 0.21 6.23
N HIS A 48 9.12 0.03 6.25
CA HIS A 48 8.17 0.97 5.68
C HIS A 48 7.28 1.54 6.80
N ILE A 49 7.25 2.86 6.91
CA ILE A 49 6.35 3.58 7.82
C ILE A 49 5.50 4.51 6.98
N GLU A 50 4.19 4.37 7.14
CA GLU A 50 3.19 5.30 6.64
C GLU A 50 2.57 6.03 7.82
N ILE A 51 2.36 7.33 7.66
CA ILE A 51 1.93 8.24 8.69
C ILE A 51 0.65 8.93 8.20
N GLN A 52 -0.42 8.80 8.99
CA GLN A 52 -1.74 9.29 8.62
C GLN A 52 -2.31 10.23 9.68
N ASN A 53 -2.88 11.34 9.22
CA ASN A 53 -3.55 12.33 10.06
C ASN A 53 -5.02 11.97 10.35
N ASN A 54 -5.58 10.97 9.66
CA ASN A 54 -6.93 10.48 9.89
C ASN A 54 -6.98 8.95 9.69
N ASN A 55 -8.11 8.35 10.05
CA ASN A 55 -8.36 6.94 9.78
C ASN A 55 -9.03 6.75 8.41
N ASP A 56 -8.22 6.75 7.35
CA ASP A 56 -8.69 6.50 5.98
C ASP A 56 -9.03 5.01 5.80
N LYS A 57 -10.27 4.75 5.37
CA LYS A 57 -10.81 3.39 5.18
C LYS A 57 -10.10 2.63 4.06
N THR A 58 -9.43 3.33 3.15
CA THR A 58 -8.66 2.72 2.05
C THR A 58 -7.24 2.32 2.45
N MET A 59 -6.78 2.69 3.66
CA MET A 59 -5.41 2.43 4.12
C MET A 59 -4.99 0.97 4.04
N PRO A 60 -5.81 -0.04 4.41
CA PRO A 60 -5.39 -1.43 4.28
C PRO A 60 -5.05 -1.82 2.83
N ILE A 61 -5.81 -1.31 1.86
CA ILE A 61 -5.58 -1.57 0.44
C ILE A 61 -4.31 -0.86 -0.04
N ARG A 62 -4.10 0.39 0.39
CA ARG A 62 -2.86 1.14 0.09
C ARG A 62 -1.63 0.45 0.67
N MET A 63 -1.70 -0.06 1.89
CA MET A 63 -0.58 -0.78 2.54
C MET A 63 -0.21 -2.07 1.81
N MET A 64 -1.20 -2.85 1.34
CA MET A 64 -0.95 -4.02 0.50
C MET A 64 -0.26 -3.65 -0.82
N ARG A 65 -0.68 -2.55 -1.45
CA ARG A 65 -0.02 -2.04 -2.66
C ARG A 65 1.43 -1.61 -2.40
N TYR A 66 1.67 -0.84 -1.34
CA TYR A 66 3.02 -0.46 -0.96
C TYR A 66 3.91 -1.68 -0.68
N MET A 67 3.36 -2.71 -0.04
CA MET A 67 4.06 -3.97 0.19
C MET A 67 4.50 -4.60 -1.13
N THR A 68 3.58 -4.74 -2.09
CA THR A 68 3.90 -5.36 -3.39
C THR A 68 4.93 -4.55 -4.15
N ASP A 69 4.79 -3.22 -4.18
CA ASP A 69 5.72 -2.34 -4.90
C ASP A 69 7.15 -2.43 -4.31
N ILE A 70 7.26 -2.41 -2.97
CA ILE A 70 8.55 -2.50 -2.27
C ILE A 70 9.19 -3.87 -2.48
N LEU A 71 8.44 -4.96 -2.33
CA LEU A 71 8.98 -6.32 -2.48
C LEU A 71 9.36 -6.65 -3.93
N LEU A 72 8.67 -6.08 -4.91
CA LEU A 72 9.04 -6.19 -6.32
C LEU A 72 10.32 -5.40 -6.63
N ALA A 73 10.49 -4.21 -6.03
CA ALA A 73 11.70 -3.40 -6.21
C ALA A 73 12.92 -3.95 -5.46
N HIS A 74 12.70 -4.64 -4.32
CA HIS A 74 13.74 -5.15 -3.43
C HIS A 74 13.48 -6.60 -3.03
N PRO A 75 13.61 -7.55 -3.97
CA PRO A 75 13.28 -8.95 -3.74
C PRO A 75 14.22 -9.61 -2.71
N GLY A 76 13.67 -10.56 -1.95
CA GLY A 76 14.43 -11.40 -1.01
C GLY A 76 14.75 -10.77 0.34
N LEU A 77 14.41 -9.49 0.56
CA LEU A 77 14.55 -8.85 1.87
C LEU A 77 13.25 -8.93 2.66
N PRO A 78 13.29 -9.26 3.97
CA PRO A 78 12.11 -9.19 4.82
C PRO A 78 11.64 -7.74 4.95
N LEU A 79 10.33 -7.53 4.84
CA LEU A 79 9.70 -6.21 4.99
C LEU A 79 8.90 -6.14 6.29
N ARG A 80 9.11 -5.06 7.04
CA ARG A 80 8.29 -4.69 8.21
C ARG A 80 7.53 -3.42 7.88
N GLN A 81 6.21 -3.45 8.00
CA GLN A 81 5.34 -2.32 7.69
C GLN A 81 4.61 -1.82 8.94
N TYR A 82 4.57 -0.51 9.13
CA TYR A 82 3.83 0.14 10.20
C TYR A 82 2.98 1.28 9.66
N LEU A 83 1.78 1.40 10.21
CA LEU A 83 0.88 2.53 10.00
C LEU A 83 0.77 3.30 11.31
N LEU A 84 1.22 4.54 11.32
CA LEU A 84 1.10 5.46 12.46
C LEU A 84 -0.07 6.40 12.21
N ILE A 85 -1.12 6.28 13.03
CA ILE A 85 -2.28 7.17 12.97
C ILE A 85 -2.18 8.15 14.13
N SER A 86 -2.00 9.43 13.82
CA SER A 86 -2.07 10.46 14.86
C SER A 86 -3.51 10.90 15.08
N ARG A 87 -3.85 11.20 16.34
CA ARG A 87 -5.12 11.85 16.69
C ARG A 87 -5.03 13.37 16.63
N SER A 88 -3.82 13.94 16.44
CA SER A 88 -3.60 15.38 16.37
C SER A 88 -2.33 15.77 15.57
N ALA A 89 -2.36 16.93 14.91
CA ALA A 89 -1.21 17.44 14.16
C ALA A 89 0.04 17.69 15.03
N LEU A 90 -0.15 18.03 16.32
CA LEU A 90 0.95 18.27 17.26
C LEU A 90 1.70 16.98 17.61
N GLN A 91 0.97 15.89 17.90
CA GLN A 91 1.57 14.58 18.13
C GLN A 91 2.31 14.08 16.89
N MET A 92 1.82 14.46 15.70
CA MET A 92 2.49 14.12 14.46
C MET A 92 3.86 14.80 14.33
N ALA A 93 3.93 16.10 14.63
CA ALA A 93 5.17 16.84 14.62
C ALA A 93 6.21 16.27 15.60
N GLN A 94 5.76 15.72 16.74
CA GLN A 94 6.64 15.05 17.70
C GLN A 94 7.19 13.71 17.19
N VAL A 95 6.32 12.88 16.58
CA VAL A 95 6.74 11.61 15.97
C VAL A 95 7.74 11.85 14.84
N LEU A 96 7.48 12.82 13.96
CA LEU A 96 8.40 13.17 12.88
C LEU A 96 9.76 13.67 13.44
N ARG A 97 9.77 14.51 14.47
CA ARG A 97 11.00 14.97 15.14
C ARG A 97 11.79 13.86 15.84
N ALA A 98 11.17 12.73 16.18
CA ALA A 98 11.89 11.59 16.76
C ALA A 98 12.55 10.70 15.70
N LEU A 99 12.17 10.87 14.43
CA LEU A 99 12.66 10.07 13.30
C LEU A 99 13.73 10.80 12.47
N TYR A 100 13.98 12.09 12.73
CA TYR A 100 14.99 12.95 12.11
C TYR A 100 15.85 13.62 13.18
#